data_AF-A0A418KTC5-F1
#
_entry.id   AF-A0A418KTC5-F1
#
_cell.length_a   1.000
_cell.length_b   1.000
_cell.length_c   1.000
_cell.angle_alpha   90.00
_cell.angle_beta   90.00
_cell.angle_gamma   90.00
#
_symmetry.space_group_name_H-M   'P 1'
#
loop_
_entity.id
_entity.type
_entity.pdbx_description
1 polymer ?
#
loop_
_entity_poly.entity_id
_entity_poly.type
_entity_poly.pdbx_seq_one_letter_code
_entity_poly.pdbx_strand_id
1 'polypeptide(L)'
;MEHVRLVPVDDPAARRLDEALAGFLAEGSGSGRERPFDPVPLPAGFASVPPGPRLGAALAEVPVRRVSGHDTVDVISAAHRQACHAQAVFLRALLETGMRRPGSGDTVARVGSPGEFAAEEARAALTWSRRRADSTFEFAWQLFERLPMLGEAMHAGRLDEP
;
A
#
# COMPACT_ATOMS: atom_id res chain seq x y z
N MET A 1 14.43 -25.39 35.60
CA MET A 1 14.20 -24.16 36.39
C MET A 1 15.29 -23.20 36.01
N GLU A 2 15.02 -22.29 35.08
CA GLU A 2 15.98 -21.33 34.56
C GLU A 2 15.71 -19.99 35.26
N HIS A 3 16.72 -19.47 35.98
CA HIS A 3 16.61 -18.22 36.73
C HIS A 3 16.72 -17.03 35.77
N VAL A 4 15.64 -16.26 35.63
CA VAL A 4 15.67 -14.92 35.04
C VAL A 4 16.56 -14.04 35.91
N ARG A 5 17.72 -13.62 35.38
CA ARG A 5 18.55 -12.60 36.02
C ARG A 5 17.96 -11.23 35.73
N LEU A 6 17.48 -10.56 36.77
CA LEU A 6 17.14 -9.14 36.74
C LEU A 6 18.44 -8.34 36.54
N VAL A 7 18.46 -7.49 35.50
CA VAL A 7 19.56 -6.56 35.24
C VAL A 7 19.64 -5.57 36.42
N PRO A 8 20.83 -5.34 37.01
CA PRO A 8 20.98 -4.38 38.10
C PRO A 8 20.61 -2.97 37.65
N VAL A 9 19.93 -2.23 38.53
CA VAL A 9 19.37 -0.87 38.30
C VAL A 9 20.42 0.20 37.92
N ASP A 10 21.72 -0.12 38.02
CA ASP A 10 22.84 0.79 37.76
C ASP A 10 23.65 0.47 36.48
N ASP A 11 23.05 -0.19 35.49
CA ASP A 11 23.70 -0.47 34.21
C ASP A 11 24.11 0.85 33.50
N PRO A 12 25.41 1.09 33.23
CA PRO A 12 25.86 2.27 32.48
C PRO A 12 25.31 2.32 31.05
N ALA A 13 24.84 1.21 30.48
CA ALA A 13 24.14 1.20 29.19
C ALA A 13 22.70 1.74 29.33
N ALA A 14 21.99 1.41 30.42
CA ALA A 14 20.66 1.95 30.70
C ALA A 14 20.71 3.47 30.94
N ARG A 15 21.70 3.96 31.70
CA ARG A 15 21.91 5.41 31.90
C ARG A 15 22.18 6.18 30.61
N ARG A 16 22.97 5.62 29.69
CA ARG A 16 23.21 6.23 28.37
C ARG A 16 21.94 6.27 27.52
N LEU A 17 21.07 5.28 27.65
CA LEU A 17 19.79 5.24 26.96
C LEU A 17 18.84 6.31 27.51
N ASP A 18 18.77 6.44 28.83
CA ASP A 18 17.96 7.44 29.53
C ASP A 18 18.44 8.88 29.23
N GLU A 19 19.76 9.11 29.21
CA GLU A 19 20.36 10.39 28.82
C GLU A 19 20.09 10.73 27.34
N ALA A 20 20.16 9.74 26.46
CA ALA A 20 19.83 9.92 25.05
C ALA A 20 18.33 10.22 24.83
N LEU A 21 17.45 9.54 25.58
CA LEU A 21 16.00 9.80 25.55
C LEU A 21 15.69 11.18 26.13
N ALA A 22 16.35 11.58 27.22
CA ALA A 22 16.18 12.89 27.83
C ALA A 22 16.64 14.01 26.87
N GLY A 23 17.74 13.81 26.13
CA GLY A 23 18.17 14.70 25.06
C GLY A 23 17.13 14.82 23.94
N PHE A 24 16.61 13.69 23.46
CA PHE A 24 15.56 13.65 22.43
C PHE A 24 14.25 14.35 22.88
N LEU A 25 13.86 14.18 24.14
CA LEU A 25 12.67 14.82 24.70
C LEU A 25 12.89 16.31 25.00
N ALA A 26 14.11 16.72 25.31
CA ALA A 26 14.47 18.13 25.51
C ALA A 26 14.56 18.92 24.20
N GLU A 27 14.96 18.29 23.10
CA GLU A 27 15.00 18.89 21.76
C GLU A 27 13.60 19.16 21.18
N GLY A 28 12.54 18.57 21.74
CA GLY A 28 11.15 18.74 21.31
C GLY A 28 10.46 20.05 21.74
N SER A 29 11.11 20.90 22.55
CA SER A 29 10.53 22.16 23.06
C SER A 29 11.10 23.40 22.35
N GLY A 30 11.41 23.26 21.06
CA GLY A 30 11.60 24.43 20.21
C GLY A 30 10.24 25.02 19.86
N SER A 31 9.76 26.02 20.61
CA SER A 31 8.71 26.95 20.17
C SER A 31 9.23 27.89 19.06
N GLY A 32 9.98 27.32 18.11
CA GLY A 32 10.36 27.98 16.89
C GLY A 32 9.06 28.28 16.15
N ARG A 33 8.64 29.54 16.20
CA ARG A 33 7.60 30.08 15.35
C ARG A 33 8.07 29.85 13.92
N GLU A 34 7.70 28.72 13.32
CA GLU A 34 8.06 28.38 11.95
C GLU A 34 7.65 29.57 11.10
N ARG A 35 8.63 30.18 10.43
CA ARG A 35 8.31 31.24 9.48
C ARG A 35 7.46 30.59 8.40
N PRO A 36 6.25 31.09 8.12
CA PRO A 36 5.45 30.55 7.03
C PRO A 36 6.29 30.65 5.75
N PHE A 37 6.60 29.50 5.16
CA PHE A 37 7.14 29.45 3.82
C PHE A 37 5.98 29.51 2.84
N ASP A 38 6.17 30.19 1.71
CA ASP A 38 5.19 30.11 0.64
C ASP A 38 5.06 28.66 0.18
N PRO A 39 3.82 28.10 0.17
CA PRO A 39 3.61 26.73 -0.23
C PRO A 39 3.95 26.56 -1.71
N VAL A 40 4.50 25.40 -2.05
CA VAL A 40 4.66 24.97 -3.43
C VAL A 40 3.27 24.59 -3.97
N PRO A 41 2.76 25.27 -5.01
CA PRO A 41 1.45 24.96 -5.56
C PRO A 41 1.49 23.61 -6.29
N LEU A 42 0.37 22.89 -6.26
CA LEU A 42 0.18 21.72 -7.10
C LEU A 42 0.06 22.13 -8.58
N PRO A 43 0.43 21.23 -9.51
CA PRO A 43 0.16 21.43 -10.93
C PRO A 43 -1.34 21.65 -11.19
N ALA A 44 -1.66 22.54 -12.14
CA ALA A 44 -3.03 22.81 -12.51
C ALA A 44 -3.77 21.52 -12.92
N GLY A 45 -4.97 21.32 -12.36
CA GLY A 45 -5.80 20.15 -12.65
C GLY A 45 -5.38 18.85 -11.95
N PHE A 46 -4.40 18.89 -11.03
CA PHE A 46 -3.90 17.72 -10.29
C PHE A 46 -5.02 16.87 -9.69
N ALA A 47 -5.98 17.50 -9.00
CA ALA A 47 -7.10 16.81 -8.35
C ALA A 47 -7.97 16.00 -9.33
N SER A 48 -8.03 16.41 -10.59
CA SER A 48 -8.86 15.80 -11.65
C SER A 48 -8.16 14.72 -12.47
N VAL A 49 -6.85 14.52 -12.28
CA VAL A 49 -6.11 13.50 -13.02
C VAL A 49 -6.66 12.11 -12.64
N PRO A 50 -7.07 11.28 -13.62
CA PRO A 50 -7.54 9.93 -13.34
C PRO A 50 -6.37 9.06 -12.84
N PRO A 51 -6.65 8.05 -11.99
CA PRO A 51 -5.60 7.13 -11.55
C PRO A 51 -5.03 6.35 -12.74
N GLY A 52 -3.74 6.02 -12.65
CA GLY A 52 -2.96 5.42 -13.72
C GLY A 52 -1.53 5.95 -13.77
N PRO A 53 -0.79 5.67 -14.85
CA PRO A 53 0.64 6.02 -14.94
C PRO A 53 0.91 7.51 -14.76
N ARG A 54 0.08 8.37 -15.35
CA ARG A 54 0.24 9.83 -15.28
C ARG A 54 0.06 10.37 -13.84
N LEU A 55 -0.96 9.90 -13.12
CA LEU A 55 -1.17 10.33 -11.74
C LEU A 55 -0.06 9.79 -10.82
N GLY A 56 0.36 8.53 -11.03
CA GLY A 56 1.49 7.94 -10.29
C GLY A 56 2.77 8.75 -10.44
N ALA A 57 3.11 9.16 -11.67
CA ALA A 57 4.26 10.03 -11.93
C ALA A 57 4.12 11.39 -11.24
N ALA A 58 2.95 12.04 -11.37
CA ALA A 58 2.71 13.33 -10.74
C ALA A 58 2.83 13.26 -9.21
N LEU A 59 2.27 12.22 -8.57
CA LEU A 59 2.37 12.00 -7.12
C LEU A 59 3.81 11.81 -6.64
N ALA A 60 4.66 11.15 -7.43
CA ALA A 60 6.06 10.93 -7.09
C ALA A 60 6.89 12.24 -7.05
N GLU A 61 6.43 13.28 -7.75
CA GLU A 61 7.09 14.58 -7.82
C GLU A 61 6.59 15.58 -6.76
N VAL A 62 5.46 15.30 -6.09
CA VAL A 62 4.87 16.23 -5.11
C VAL A 62 5.74 16.32 -3.85
N PRO A 63 6.24 17.52 -3.48
CA PRO A 63 6.93 17.71 -2.22
C PRO A 63 5.90 17.85 -1.08
N VAL A 64 5.35 16.74 -0.59
CA VAL A 64 4.20 16.71 0.36
C VAL A 64 4.38 17.61 1.59
N ARG A 65 5.61 17.76 2.10
CA ARG A 65 5.90 18.65 3.25
C ARG A 65 5.85 20.15 2.94
N ARG A 66 5.75 20.52 1.65
CA ARG A 66 5.83 21.90 1.16
C ARG A 66 4.56 22.37 0.45
N VAL A 67 3.57 21.51 0.25
CA VAL A 67 2.27 21.93 -0.30
C VAL A 67 1.41 22.58 0.80
N SER A 68 0.40 23.35 0.40
CA SER A 68 -0.52 23.95 1.36
C SER A 68 -1.37 22.88 2.08
N GLY A 69 -1.96 23.22 3.22
CA GLY A 69 -2.87 22.31 3.92
C GLY A 69 -4.11 21.94 3.08
N HIS A 70 -4.59 22.86 2.24
CA HIS A 70 -5.68 22.58 1.29
C HIS A 70 -5.22 21.58 0.22
N ASP A 71 -4.08 21.84 -0.40
CA ASP A 71 -3.49 20.97 -1.42
C ASP A 71 -3.14 19.57 -0.86
N THR A 72 -2.82 19.47 0.42
CA THR A 72 -2.58 18.17 1.08
C THR A 72 -3.81 17.25 0.99
N VAL A 73 -5.02 17.81 1.04
CA VAL A 73 -6.28 17.05 0.89
C VAL A 73 -6.43 16.52 -0.55
N ASP A 74 -6.04 17.32 -1.54
CA ASP A 74 -6.02 16.88 -2.95
C ASP A 74 -4.97 15.78 -3.17
N VAL A 75 -3.80 15.91 -2.54
CA VAL A 75 -2.73 14.90 -2.60
C VAL A 75 -3.18 13.57 -2.00
N ILE A 76 -3.75 13.55 -0.78
CA ILE A 76 -4.19 12.29 -0.16
C ILE A 76 -5.35 11.66 -0.94
N SER A 77 -6.28 12.48 -1.45
CA SER A 77 -7.39 11.99 -2.27
C SER A 77 -6.88 11.36 -3.57
N ALA A 78 -5.94 12.00 -4.25
CA ALA A 78 -5.35 11.47 -5.48
C ALA A 78 -4.51 10.21 -5.22
N ALA A 79 -3.72 10.19 -4.15
CA ALA A 79 -2.94 9.03 -3.72
C ALA A 79 -3.84 7.83 -3.40
N HIS A 80 -4.97 8.06 -2.73
CA HIS A 80 -5.95 7.01 -2.45
C HIS A 80 -6.51 6.39 -3.72
N ARG A 81 -6.97 7.20 -4.68
CA ARG A 81 -7.45 6.69 -5.99
C ARG A 81 -6.37 5.90 -6.72
N GLN A 82 -5.12 6.37 -6.67
CA GLN A 82 -3.98 5.67 -7.28
C GLN A 82 -3.72 4.31 -6.60
N ALA A 83 -3.84 4.23 -5.27
CA ALA A 83 -3.69 2.99 -4.52
C ALA A 83 -4.79 1.97 -4.86
N CYS A 84 -6.05 2.40 -4.90
CA CYS A 84 -7.18 1.57 -5.37
C CYS A 84 -6.93 1.01 -6.77
N HIS A 85 -6.51 1.86 -7.70
CA HIS A 85 -6.20 1.46 -9.07
C HIS A 85 -5.08 0.43 -9.14
N ALA A 86 -3.96 0.67 -8.44
CA ALA A 86 -2.83 -0.25 -8.38
C ALA A 86 -3.22 -1.61 -7.79
N GLN A 87 -4.03 -1.60 -6.72
CA GLN A 87 -4.54 -2.81 -6.10
C GLN A 87 -5.47 -3.59 -7.05
N ALA A 88 -6.35 -2.91 -7.79
CA ALA A 88 -7.19 -3.55 -8.79
C ALA A 88 -6.37 -4.19 -9.92
N VAL A 89 -5.32 -3.52 -10.40
CA VAL A 89 -4.39 -4.09 -11.40
C VAL A 89 -3.71 -5.34 -10.86
N PHE A 90 -3.22 -5.28 -9.61
CA PHE A 90 -2.60 -6.42 -8.94
C PHE A 90 -3.57 -7.61 -8.81
N LEU A 91 -4.77 -7.38 -8.28
CA LEU A 91 -5.77 -8.43 -8.07
C LEU A 91 -6.24 -9.05 -9.39
N ARG A 92 -6.38 -8.26 -10.46
CA ARG A 92 -6.72 -8.78 -11.79
C ARG A 92 -5.61 -9.68 -12.35
N ALA A 93 -4.35 -9.29 -12.18
CA ALA A 93 -3.22 -10.12 -12.58
C ALA A 93 -3.15 -11.42 -11.75
N LEU A 94 -3.37 -11.33 -10.44
CA LEU A 94 -3.41 -12.47 -9.53
C LEU A 94 -4.53 -13.45 -9.89
N LEU A 95 -5.73 -12.96 -10.20
CA LEU A 95 -6.83 -13.79 -10.65
C LEU A 95 -6.44 -14.57 -11.92
N GLU A 96 -5.81 -13.89 -12.89
CA GLU A 96 -5.49 -14.53 -14.15
C GLU A 96 -4.50 -15.70 -13.99
N THR A 97 -3.61 -15.71 -12.99
CA THR A 97 -2.69 -16.85 -12.78
C THR A 97 -3.43 -18.15 -12.50
N GLY A 98 -4.49 -18.11 -11.67
CA GLY A 98 -5.31 -19.28 -11.36
C GLY A 98 -6.35 -19.63 -12.42
N MET A 99 -6.54 -18.75 -13.41
CA MET A 99 -7.47 -18.96 -14.54
C MET A 99 -6.79 -19.48 -15.80
N ARG A 100 -5.46 -19.53 -15.86
CA ARG A 100 -4.75 -20.15 -16.99
C ARG A 100 -4.92 -21.66 -16.98
N ARG A 101 -5.06 -22.25 -18.18
CA ARG A 101 -5.05 -23.71 -18.35
C ARG A 101 -3.66 -24.24 -17.97
N PRO A 102 -3.53 -25.30 -17.14
CA PRO A 102 -2.23 -25.89 -16.85
C PRO A 102 -1.47 -26.27 -18.13
N GLY A 103 -0.16 -25.99 -18.16
CA GLY A 103 0.70 -26.26 -19.32
C GLY A 103 0.56 -25.27 -20.48
N SER A 104 -0.12 -24.14 -20.31
CA SER A 104 -0.35 -23.15 -21.36
C SER A 104 0.53 -21.88 -21.28
N GLY A 105 1.68 -21.93 -20.60
CA GLY A 105 2.50 -20.74 -20.28
C GLY A 105 2.83 -19.81 -21.46
N ASP A 106 3.02 -20.37 -22.66
CA ASP A 106 3.36 -19.61 -23.87
C ASP A 106 2.13 -19.26 -24.73
N THR A 107 0.91 -19.55 -24.26
CA THR A 107 -0.33 -19.35 -25.01
C THR A 107 -1.43 -18.74 -24.14
N VAL A 108 -2.42 -18.11 -24.77
CA VAL A 108 -3.59 -17.59 -24.04
C VAL A 108 -4.68 -18.65 -24.00
N ALA A 109 -4.67 -19.46 -22.94
CA ALA A 109 -5.70 -20.46 -22.69
C ALA A 109 -6.27 -20.30 -21.26
N ARG A 110 -7.60 -20.18 -21.16
CA ARG A 110 -8.31 -19.90 -19.90
C ARG A 110 -9.30 -21.01 -19.57
N VAL A 111 -9.44 -21.34 -18.29
CA VAL A 111 -10.51 -22.21 -17.79
C VAL A 111 -11.79 -21.40 -17.53
N GLY A 112 -12.95 -22.07 -17.44
CA GLY A 112 -14.23 -21.39 -17.15
C GLY A 112 -14.48 -21.13 -15.66
N SER A 113 -13.81 -21.86 -14.78
CA SER A 113 -13.90 -21.74 -13.32
C SER A 113 -12.56 -22.17 -12.71
N PRO A 114 -12.12 -21.56 -11.59
CA PRO A 114 -10.87 -21.93 -10.92
C PRO A 114 -10.95 -23.37 -10.40
N GLY A 115 -9.82 -24.08 -10.48
CA GLY A 115 -9.63 -25.39 -9.85
C GLY A 115 -9.12 -25.26 -8.41
N GLU A 116 -8.98 -26.40 -7.72
CA GLU A 116 -8.55 -26.44 -6.30
C GLU A 116 -7.14 -25.87 -6.04
N PHE A 117 -6.30 -25.78 -7.09
CA PHE A 117 -4.93 -25.27 -7.01
C PHE A 117 -4.76 -23.88 -7.65
N ALA A 118 -5.85 -23.15 -7.88
CA ALA A 118 -5.80 -21.87 -8.60
C ALA A 118 -4.87 -20.82 -7.94
N ALA A 119 -4.67 -20.88 -6.62
CA ALA A 119 -3.81 -19.95 -5.90
C ALA A 119 -2.32 -20.35 -5.85
N GLU A 120 -1.91 -21.54 -6.33
CA GLU A 120 -0.54 -22.03 -6.15
C GLU A 120 0.52 -21.19 -6.87
N GLU A 121 0.21 -20.65 -8.06
CA GLU A 121 1.12 -19.74 -8.77
C GLU A 121 1.38 -18.46 -7.96
N ALA A 122 0.34 -17.89 -7.33
CA ALA A 122 0.49 -16.72 -6.47
C ALA A 122 1.35 -17.04 -5.23
N ARG A 123 1.20 -18.24 -4.65
CA ARG A 123 2.05 -18.69 -3.53
C ARG A 123 3.51 -18.78 -3.93
N ALA A 124 3.79 -19.41 -5.07
CA ALA A 124 5.13 -19.58 -5.59
C ALA A 124 5.77 -18.23 -5.93
N ALA A 125 5.07 -17.38 -6.69
CA ALA A 125 5.59 -16.11 -7.18
C ALA A 125 5.79 -15.06 -6.07
N LEU A 126 4.88 -15.00 -5.09
CA LEU A 126 4.86 -13.96 -4.06
C LEU A 126 5.37 -14.45 -2.70
N THR A 127 5.81 -15.72 -2.61
CA THR A 127 6.26 -16.35 -1.35
C THR A 127 5.20 -16.23 -0.24
N TRP A 128 3.93 -16.44 -0.61
CA TRP A 128 2.81 -16.33 0.32
C TRP A 128 2.48 -17.65 1.01
N SER A 129 2.00 -17.56 2.25
CA SER A 129 1.36 -18.70 2.91
C SER A 129 0.13 -19.13 2.11
N ARG A 130 -0.25 -20.41 2.24
CA ARG A 130 -1.44 -20.96 1.57
C ARG A 130 -2.68 -20.13 1.87
N ARG A 131 -2.94 -19.88 3.16
CA ARG A 131 -4.11 -19.10 3.61
C ARG A 131 -4.18 -17.72 2.95
N ARG A 132 -3.06 -17.00 2.85
CA ARG A 132 -3.03 -15.67 2.25
C ARG A 132 -3.34 -15.73 0.76
N ALA A 133 -2.77 -16.69 0.04
CA ALA A 133 -3.01 -16.82 -1.39
C ALA A 133 -4.46 -17.23 -1.68
N ASP A 134 -5.00 -18.22 -0.96
CA ASP A 134 -6.38 -18.67 -1.14
C ASP A 134 -7.36 -17.54 -0.87
N SER A 135 -7.21 -16.80 0.23
CA SER A 135 -8.12 -15.69 0.56
C SER A 135 -8.03 -14.54 -0.45
N THR A 136 -6.83 -14.22 -0.92
CA THR A 136 -6.63 -13.13 -1.88
C THR A 136 -7.14 -13.52 -3.27
N PHE A 137 -6.92 -14.77 -3.68
CA PHE A 137 -7.43 -15.30 -4.94
C PHE A 137 -8.95 -15.34 -4.95
N GLU A 138 -9.55 -15.88 -3.89
CA GLU A 138 -11.02 -15.91 -3.74
C GLU A 138 -11.60 -14.49 -3.77
N PHE A 139 -10.96 -13.53 -3.09
CA PHE A 139 -11.36 -12.12 -3.16
C PHE A 139 -11.29 -11.56 -4.59
N ALA A 140 -10.18 -11.81 -5.31
CA ALA A 140 -10.03 -11.37 -6.70
C ALA A 140 -11.07 -12.02 -7.64
N TRP A 141 -11.35 -13.31 -7.46
CA TRP A 141 -12.41 -14.02 -8.17
C TRP A 141 -13.78 -13.39 -7.93
N GLN A 142 -14.13 -13.13 -6.67
CA GLN A 142 -15.38 -12.45 -6.33
C GLN A 142 -15.46 -11.06 -6.98
N LEU A 143 -14.38 -10.30 -6.93
CA LEU A 143 -14.34 -8.92 -7.40
C LEU A 143 -14.48 -8.77 -8.92
N PHE A 144 -13.85 -9.65 -9.71
CA PHE A 144 -13.80 -9.50 -11.16
C PHE A 144 -14.73 -10.43 -11.93
N GLU A 145 -15.14 -11.56 -11.35
CA GLU A 145 -15.98 -12.55 -12.06
C GLU A 145 -17.40 -12.56 -11.51
N ARG A 146 -17.57 -12.45 -10.18
CA ARG A 146 -18.91 -12.45 -9.57
C ARG A 146 -19.52 -11.05 -9.49
N LEU A 147 -18.70 -10.02 -9.21
CA LEU A 147 -19.13 -8.64 -9.00
C LEU A 147 -18.30 -7.66 -9.85
N PRO A 148 -18.24 -7.83 -11.18
CA PRO A 148 -17.31 -7.08 -12.04
C PRO A 148 -17.44 -5.56 -11.92
N MET A 149 -18.62 -5.03 -11.59
CA MET A 149 -18.82 -3.59 -11.35
C MET A 149 -17.97 -3.04 -10.20
N LEU A 150 -17.69 -3.86 -9.18
CA LEU A 150 -16.82 -3.48 -8.06
C LEU A 150 -15.36 -3.47 -8.49
N GLY A 151 -14.92 -4.47 -9.26
CA GLY A 151 -13.58 -4.49 -9.85
C GLY A 151 -13.32 -3.29 -10.77
N GLU A 152 -14.30 -2.90 -11.59
CA GLU A 152 -14.22 -1.71 -12.43
C GLU A 152 -14.23 -0.41 -11.60
N ALA A 153 -14.99 -0.34 -10.51
CA ALA A 153 -14.98 0.80 -9.60
C ALA A 153 -13.63 0.96 -8.90
N MET A 154 -13.03 -0.14 -8.46
CA MET A 154 -11.72 -0.17 -7.83
C MET A 154 -10.62 0.21 -8.83
N HIS A 155 -10.68 -0.30 -10.06
CA HIS A 155 -9.77 0.09 -11.14
C HIS A 155 -9.87 1.58 -11.49
N ALA A 156 -11.07 2.17 -11.42
CA ALA A 156 -11.27 3.60 -11.61
C ALA A 156 -10.93 4.45 -10.38
N GLY A 157 -10.45 3.84 -9.29
CA GLY A 157 -10.11 4.52 -8.04
C GLY A 157 -11.29 5.11 -7.28
N ARG A 158 -12.49 4.57 -7.46
CA ARG A 158 -13.72 5.01 -6.77
C ARG A 158 -14.06 4.17 -5.53
N LEU A 159 -13.41 3.03 -5.37
CA LEU A 159 -13.66 2.05 -4.32
C LEU A 159 -12.32 1.45 -3.88
N ASP A 160 -12.16 1.20 -2.59
CA ASP A 160 -11.06 0.48 -1.95
C ASP A 160 -11.46 -0.95 -1.58
N GLU A 161 -10.50 -1.73 -1.08
CA GLU A 161 -10.79 -3.03 -0.48
C GLU A 161 -11.43 -2.83 0.91
N PRO A 162 -12.47 -3.61 1.27
CA PRO A 162 -13.16 -3.50 2.56
C PRO A 162 -12.33 -4.01 3.75
#